data_AF-A0A212PGE8-F1
#
_entry.id   AF-A0A212PGE8-F1
#
_cell.length_a   1.000
_cell.length_b   1.000
_cell.length_c   1.000
_cell.angle_alpha   90.00
_cell.angle_beta   90.00
_cell.angle_gamma   90.00
#
_symmetry.space_group_name_H-M   'P 1'
#
loop_
_entity.id
_entity.type
_entity.pdbx_description
1 polymer ?
#
loop_
_entity_poly.entity_id
_entity_poly.type
_entity_poly.pdbx_seq_one_letter_code
_entity_poly.pdbx_strand_id
1 'polypeptide(L)'
;MNVAILVLSDKGARGERVDTSGPALEKWLAEQGAAVLRTEVVPDEASLIAQRLREWSDSGAYDLILTCGGTGVSPRDVTPDATLGVVDRVIPGFGEVMRAKSLTKTPHAMISRAIAGIRGGCLVINLPGSPKGAVENLEAVWPAVPHAVAKIKGDPEDCAGSALVAPEGLKAVSFVAKSGTGKTTLLEKVIAELKKRGWRVGAIKHDAHRFDIDHPGKDSHRLTAAGADTMLISSPEKLALVKRHAASPPIRELIATYFGDVDIVITEGFKLGDLPKIEVHRRERSSELLCRGENYDPTLIAVASDMQLDVDVPLLDLNDPEAVALFVEARFLKR
;
A
#
# COMPACT_ATOMS: atom_id res chain seq x y z
N MET A 1 -9.37 -7.76 -14.70
CA MET A 1 -9.70 -6.37 -15.04
C MET A 1 -9.42 -6.17 -16.51
N ASN A 2 -10.38 -5.65 -17.26
CA ASN A 2 -10.27 -5.40 -18.70
C ASN A 2 -9.82 -3.96 -18.95
N VAL A 3 -8.74 -3.77 -19.70
CA VAL A 3 -8.09 -2.47 -19.90
C VAL A 3 -8.05 -2.10 -21.38
N ALA A 4 -8.26 -0.82 -21.69
CA ALA A 4 -7.92 -0.25 -22.98
C ALA A 4 -6.83 0.83 -22.84
N ILE A 5 -5.97 0.94 -23.85
CA ILE A 5 -4.91 1.95 -23.91
C ILE A 5 -5.13 2.84 -25.14
N LEU A 6 -5.25 4.15 -24.92
CA LEU A 6 -5.34 5.15 -25.97
C LEU A 6 -4.07 6.01 -25.99
N VAL A 7 -3.22 5.78 -26.97
CA VAL A 7 -1.97 6.52 -27.14
C VAL A 7 -2.21 7.75 -28.00
N LEU A 8 -1.75 8.90 -27.52
CA LEU A 8 -2.03 10.21 -28.09
C LEU A 8 -0.75 10.78 -28.70
N SER A 9 -0.69 10.79 -30.02
CA SER A 9 0.46 11.31 -30.75
C SER A 9 0.11 11.64 -32.19
N ASP A 10 0.22 12.92 -32.54
CA ASP A 10 0.15 13.38 -33.93
C ASP A 10 1.12 12.62 -34.87
N LYS A 11 2.36 12.38 -34.42
CA LYS A 11 3.39 11.65 -35.19
C LYS A 11 3.09 10.15 -35.24
N GLY A 12 2.63 9.57 -34.13
CA GLY A 12 2.25 8.16 -34.07
C GLY A 12 1.09 7.85 -35.01
N ALA A 13 0.06 8.70 -35.02
CA ALA A 13 -1.10 8.55 -35.90
C ALA A 13 -0.77 8.65 -37.40
N ARG A 14 0.29 9.38 -37.77
CA ARG A 14 0.81 9.44 -39.16
C ARG A 14 1.80 8.32 -39.51
N GLY A 15 2.14 7.43 -38.56
CA GLY A 15 3.15 6.39 -38.75
C GLY A 15 4.59 6.89 -38.77
N GLU A 16 4.84 8.15 -38.41
CA GLU A 16 6.16 8.78 -38.39
C GLU A 16 6.98 8.43 -37.13
N ARG A 17 6.32 7.84 -36.13
CA ARG A 17 6.93 7.41 -34.87
C ARG A 17 6.28 6.12 -34.39
N VAL A 18 7.11 5.15 -34.04
CA VAL A 18 6.66 3.91 -33.39
C VAL A 18 6.29 4.22 -31.94
N ASP A 19 5.10 3.79 -31.52
CA ASP A 19 4.70 3.86 -30.12
C ASP A 19 5.52 2.88 -29.27
N THR A 20 6.01 3.38 -28.14
CA THR A 20 6.75 2.59 -27.15
C THR A 20 6.08 2.60 -25.78
N SER A 21 5.07 3.45 -25.59
CA SER A 21 4.39 3.60 -24.30
C SER A 21 3.26 2.58 -24.14
N GLY A 22 2.49 2.31 -25.20
CA GLY A 22 1.49 1.23 -25.21
C GLY A 22 2.10 -0.13 -24.83
N PRO A 23 3.14 -0.60 -25.54
CA PRO A 23 3.81 -1.87 -25.19
C PRO A 23 4.38 -1.92 -23.77
N ALA A 24 4.89 -0.78 -23.25
CA ALA A 24 5.42 -0.71 -21.89
C ALA A 24 4.30 -0.87 -20.84
N LEU A 25 3.15 -0.22 -21.07
CA LEU A 25 1.96 -0.35 -20.22
C LEU A 25 1.36 -1.75 -20.31
N GLU A 26 1.25 -2.33 -21.50
CA GLU A 26 0.77 -3.71 -21.71
C GLU A 26 1.58 -4.72 -20.90
N LYS A 27 2.92 -4.64 -20.99
CA LYS A 27 3.81 -5.50 -20.23
C LYS A 27 3.59 -5.36 -18.73
N TRP A 28 3.57 -4.12 -18.24
CA TRP A 28 3.43 -3.85 -16.82
C TRP A 28 2.06 -4.30 -16.29
N LEU A 29 0.98 -4.06 -17.04
CA LEU A 29 -0.38 -4.49 -16.68
C LEU A 29 -0.52 -6.02 -16.64
N ALA A 30 0.14 -6.74 -17.55
CA ALA A 30 0.17 -8.19 -17.55
C ALA A 30 0.80 -8.74 -16.26
N GLU A 31 1.87 -8.10 -15.76
CA GLU A 31 2.51 -8.44 -14.48
C GLU A 31 1.57 -8.20 -13.28
N GLN A 32 0.57 -7.32 -13.42
CA GLN A 32 -0.47 -7.07 -12.41
C GLN A 32 -1.74 -7.93 -12.60
N GLY A 33 -1.76 -8.87 -13.56
CA GLY A 33 -2.93 -9.70 -13.85
C GLY A 33 -4.10 -8.97 -14.54
N ALA A 34 -3.85 -7.80 -15.14
CA ALA A 34 -4.82 -7.07 -15.93
C ALA A 34 -4.72 -7.42 -17.42
N ALA A 35 -5.85 -7.53 -18.11
CA ALA A 35 -5.92 -7.90 -19.51
C ALA A 35 -6.11 -6.65 -20.38
N VAL A 36 -5.12 -6.31 -21.20
CA VAL A 36 -5.27 -5.26 -22.22
C VAL A 36 -6.01 -5.86 -23.42
N LEU A 37 -7.23 -5.40 -23.65
CA LEU A 37 -8.09 -5.89 -24.73
C LEU A 37 -7.98 -5.06 -26.01
N ARG A 38 -7.51 -3.80 -25.89
CA ARG A 38 -7.34 -2.91 -27.04
C ARG A 38 -6.27 -1.85 -26.76
N THR A 39 -5.44 -1.62 -27.77
CA THR A 39 -4.51 -0.48 -27.84
C THR A 39 -4.74 0.25 -29.16
N GLU A 40 -4.94 1.56 -29.11
CA GLU A 40 -5.15 2.39 -30.31
C GLU A 40 -4.30 3.66 -30.22
N VAL A 41 -3.73 4.09 -31.34
CA VAL A 41 -3.00 5.34 -31.47
C VAL A 41 -3.87 6.34 -32.24
N VAL A 42 -4.12 7.51 -31.67
CA VAL A 42 -4.90 8.60 -32.29
C VAL A 42 -4.14 9.93 -32.23
N PRO A 43 -4.42 10.89 -33.13
CA PRO A 43 -3.83 12.23 -33.06
C PRO A 43 -4.35 13.02 -31.85
N ASP A 44 -3.67 14.13 -31.53
CA ASP A 44 -4.00 15.01 -30.41
C ASP A 44 -5.22 15.92 -30.73
N GLU A 45 -6.36 15.28 -31.04
CA GLU A 45 -7.62 15.92 -31.43
C GLU A 45 -8.70 15.69 -30.36
N ALA A 46 -9.10 16.76 -29.67
CA ALA A 46 -9.97 16.67 -28.50
C ALA A 46 -11.30 15.96 -28.78
N SER A 47 -11.90 16.19 -29.95
CA SER A 47 -13.17 15.56 -30.36
C SER A 47 -13.03 14.05 -30.54
N LEU A 48 -11.93 13.60 -31.15
CA LEU A 48 -11.65 12.18 -31.38
C LEU A 48 -11.30 11.45 -30.09
N ILE A 49 -10.49 12.08 -29.23
CA ILE A 49 -10.18 11.54 -27.89
C ILE A 49 -11.47 11.37 -27.09
N ALA A 50 -12.29 12.42 -27.01
CA ALA A 50 -13.57 12.38 -26.31
C ALA A 50 -14.50 11.31 -26.89
N GLN A 51 -14.56 11.18 -28.22
CA GLN A 51 -15.35 10.14 -28.88
C GLN A 51 -14.89 8.74 -28.45
N ARG A 52 -13.59 8.44 -28.51
CA ARG A 52 -13.04 7.13 -28.12
C ARG A 52 -13.29 6.80 -26.66
N LEU A 53 -13.08 7.77 -25.77
CA LEU A 53 -13.36 7.61 -24.36
C LEU A 53 -14.85 7.26 -24.12
N ARG A 54 -15.79 7.96 -24.80
CA ARG A 54 -17.21 7.62 -24.70
C ARG A 54 -17.51 6.22 -25.23
N GLU A 55 -17.09 5.93 -26.46
CA GLU A 55 -17.34 4.64 -27.11
C GLU A 55 -16.83 3.47 -26.26
N TRP A 56 -15.62 3.57 -25.72
CA TRP A 56 -15.03 2.51 -24.93
C TRP A 56 -15.67 2.40 -23.55
N SER A 57 -15.87 3.50 -22.83
CA SER A 57 -16.55 3.46 -21.52
C SER A 57 -17.98 2.93 -21.62
N ASP A 58 -18.73 3.34 -22.65
CA ASP A 58 -20.14 3.01 -22.80
C ASP A 58 -20.36 1.59 -23.37
N SER A 59 -19.33 0.97 -23.93
CA SER A 59 -19.42 -0.40 -24.47
C SER A 59 -19.61 -1.48 -23.41
N GLY A 60 -19.24 -1.21 -22.15
CA GLY A 60 -19.18 -2.21 -21.08
C GLY A 60 -18.03 -3.23 -21.21
N ALA A 61 -17.17 -3.10 -22.21
CA ALA A 61 -16.06 -4.03 -22.43
C ALA A 61 -14.84 -3.75 -21.54
N TYR A 62 -14.68 -2.51 -21.08
CA TYR A 62 -13.49 -2.04 -20.36
C TYR A 62 -13.85 -1.53 -18.96
N ASP A 63 -13.01 -1.90 -18.00
CA ASP A 63 -13.08 -1.48 -16.61
C ASP A 63 -12.23 -0.22 -16.37
N LEU A 64 -11.13 -0.14 -17.11
CA LEU A 64 -10.11 0.90 -17.03
C LEU A 64 -9.70 1.32 -18.44
N ILE A 65 -9.66 2.63 -18.68
CA ILE A 65 -9.07 3.22 -19.87
C ILE A 65 -7.87 4.07 -19.44
N LEU A 66 -6.73 3.80 -20.04
CA LEU A 66 -5.51 4.57 -19.86
C LEU A 66 -5.27 5.40 -21.12
N THR A 67 -5.19 6.71 -20.98
CA THR A 67 -4.65 7.55 -22.06
C THR A 67 -3.16 7.79 -21.83
N CYS A 68 -2.38 7.93 -22.89
CA CYS A 68 -0.94 8.17 -22.79
C CYS A 68 -0.51 9.30 -23.72
N GLY A 69 -0.10 10.43 -23.16
CA GLY A 69 0.31 11.61 -23.91
C GLY A 69 -0.67 12.79 -23.81
N GLY A 70 -0.26 13.94 -24.34
CA GLY A 70 -1.10 15.12 -24.44
C GLY A 70 -1.53 15.75 -23.10
N THR A 71 -0.78 15.56 -22.01
CA THR A 71 -1.14 16.03 -20.64
C THR A 71 -0.33 17.23 -20.13
N GLY A 72 0.55 17.79 -20.97
CA GLY A 72 1.37 18.95 -20.60
C GLY A 72 0.61 20.28 -20.74
N VAL A 73 1.37 21.34 -21.05
CA VAL A 73 0.87 22.71 -21.25
C VAL A 73 1.09 23.23 -22.68
N SER A 74 1.51 22.35 -23.60
CA SER A 74 1.63 22.68 -25.02
C SER A 74 0.25 22.95 -25.61
N PRO A 75 0.11 23.80 -26.65
CA PRO A 75 -1.18 24.00 -27.32
C PRO A 75 -1.84 22.73 -27.89
N ARG A 76 -1.06 21.66 -28.12
CA ARG A 76 -1.58 20.36 -28.55
C ARG A 76 -1.93 19.42 -27.39
N ASP A 77 -1.58 19.76 -26.15
CA ASP A 77 -1.88 18.93 -24.96
C ASP A 77 -3.34 19.09 -24.53
N VAL A 78 -4.25 18.41 -25.25
CA VAL A 78 -5.71 18.53 -25.10
C VAL A 78 -6.37 17.36 -24.35
N THR A 79 -5.59 16.38 -23.90
CA THR A 79 -6.11 15.13 -23.31
C THR A 79 -6.90 15.34 -22.03
N PRO A 80 -6.43 16.17 -21.07
CA PRO A 80 -7.20 16.41 -19.86
C PRO A 80 -8.52 17.12 -20.15
N ASP A 81 -8.56 18.04 -21.12
CA ASP A 81 -9.79 18.75 -21.50
C ASP A 81 -10.80 17.79 -22.15
N ALA A 82 -10.33 16.93 -23.05
CA ALA A 82 -11.15 15.90 -23.67
C ALA A 82 -11.68 14.90 -22.63
N THR A 83 -10.85 14.51 -21.66
CA THR A 83 -11.24 13.62 -20.56
C THR A 83 -12.27 14.29 -19.64
N LEU A 84 -12.04 15.55 -19.26
CA LEU A 84 -12.96 16.32 -18.42
C LEU A 84 -14.33 16.50 -19.10
N GLY A 85 -14.35 16.65 -20.43
CA GLY A 85 -15.57 16.76 -21.22
C GLY A 85 -16.39 15.47 -21.36
N VAL A 86 -15.91 14.32 -20.85
CA VAL A 86 -16.62 13.04 -20.98
C VAL A 86 -16.90 12.31 -19.67
N VAL A 87 -16.11 12.57 -18.62
CA VAL A 87 -16.29 11.92 -17.31
C VAL A 87 -17.47 12.53 -16.56
N ASP A 88 -18.23 11.69 -15.86
CA ASP A 88 -19.34 12.10 -14.99
C ASP A 88 -18.83 12.70 -13.68
N ARG A 89 -17.67 12.21 -13.21
CA ARG A 89 -17.04 12.66 -11.96
C ARG A 89 -15.52 12.58 -12.05
N VAL A 90 -14.84 13.63 -11.63
CA VAL A 90 -13.38 13.65 -11.51
C VAL A 90 -12.95 13.03 -10.17
N ILE A 91 -11.82 12.32 -10.18
CA ILE A 91 -11.17 11.81 -8.98
C ILE A 91 -9.84 12.57 -8.79
N PRO A 92 -9.82 13.70 -8.07
CA PRO A 92 -8.65 14.58 -8.01
C PRO A 92 -7.42 13.92 -7.39
N GLY A 93 -7.63 13.01 -6.42
CA GLY A 93 -6.55 12.31 -5.71
C GLY A 93 -5.59 11.53 -6.62
N PHE A 94 -6.05 11.02 -7.77
CA PHE A 94 -5.16 10.36 -8.74
C PHE A 94 -4.16 11.34 -9.34
N GLY A 95 -4.62 12.51 -9.79
CA GLY A 95 -3.75 13.55 -10.34
C GLY A 95 -2.77 14.08 -9.30
N GLU A 96 -3.20 14.20 -8.05
CA GLU A 96 -2.36 14.62 -6.92
C GLU A 96 -1.23 13.62 -6.65
N VAL A 97 -1.55 12.33 -6.53
CA VAL A 97 -0.56 11.27 -6.28
C VAL A 97 0.43 11.14 -7.45
N MET A 98 -0.06 11.17 -8.69
CA MET A 98 0.78 11.12 -9.89
C MET A 98 1.79 12.28 -9.93
N ARG A 99 1.33 13.51 -9.67
CA ARG A 99 2.21 14.69 -9.59
C ARG A 99 3.17 14.59 -8.41
N ALA A 100 2.70 14.22 -7.22
CA ALA A 100 3.54 14.10 -6.04
C ALA A 100 4.67 13.08 -6.24
N LYS A 101 4.36 11.91 -6.82
CA LYS A 101 5.37 10.90 -7.14
C LYS A 101 6.36 11.39 -8.20
N SER A 102 5.88 12.09 -9.22
CA SER A 102 6.73 12.61 -10.29
C SER A 102 7.62 13.78 -9.82
N LEU A 103 7.15 14.59 -8.87
CA LEU A 103 7.89 15.70 -8.27
C LEU A 103 9.14 15.27 -7.51
N THR A 104 9.18 14.03 -7.00
CA THR A 104 10.41 13.50 -6.38
C THR A 104 11.53 13.26 -7.40
N LYS A 105 11.21 13.25 -8.70
CA LYS A 105 12.14 12.98 -9.81
C LYS A 105 12.45 14.23 -10.63
N THR A 106 11.47 15.11 -10.82
CA THR A 106 11.65 16.33 -11.61
C THR A 106 10.70 17.43 -11.15
N PRO A 107 11.17 18.68 -10.99
CA PRO A 107 10.30 19.81 -10.67
C PRO A 107 9.26 20.08 -11.78
N HIS A 108 9.54 19.71 -13.03
CA HIS A 108 8.61 19.89 -14.15
C HIS A 108 7.33 19.07 -14.02
N ALA A 109 7.26 18.10 -13.10
CA ALA A 109 6.02 17.38 -12.83
C ALA A 109 4.86 18.29 -12.41
N MET A 110 5.14 19.49 -11.85
CA MET A 110 4.11 20.43 -11.41
C MET A 110 3.20 20.94 -12.53
N ILE A 111 3.67 20.97 -13.78
CA ILE A 111 2.89 21.48 -14.92
C ILE A 111 2.02 20.40 -15.57
N SER A 112 2.07 19.15 -15.11
CA SER A 112 1.21 18.09 -15.63
C SER A 112 -0.26 18.36 -15.29
N ARG A 113 -1.10 18.37 -16.32
CA ARG A 113 -2.55 18.51 -16.22
C ARG A 113 -3.28 17.16 -16.19
N ALA A 114 -2.56 16.05 -16.05
CA ALA A 114 -3.17 14.72 -15.99
C ALA A 114 -4.25 14.63 -14.90
N ILE A 115 -5.40 14.04 -15.28
CA ILE A 115 -6.54 13.79 -14.38
C ILE A 115 -6.97 12.32 -14.45
N ALA A 116 -7.82 11.93 -13.51
CA ALA A 116 -8.60 10.70 -13.61
C ALA A 116 -10.08 11.02 -13.35
N GLY A 117 -10.97 10.21 -13.89
CA GLY A 117 -12.41 10.36 -13.69
C GLY A 117 -13.18 9.09 -14.02
N ILE A 118 -14.46 9.12 -13.70
CA ILE A 118 -15.40 8.02 -13.86
C ILE A 118 -16.34 8.36 -15.00
N ARG A 119 -16.56 7.42 -15.91
CA ARG A 119 -17.65 7.48 -16.90
C ARG A 119 -18.44 6.18 -16.85
N GLY A 120 -19.70 6.24 -16.44
CA GLY A 120 -20.53 5.06 -16.21
C GLY A 120 -19.83 4.04 -15.31
N GLY A 121 -19.65 2.82 -15.82
CA GLY A 121 -18.95 1.73 -15.14
C GLY A 121 -17.42 1.69 -15.32
N CYS A 122 -16.81 2.73 -15.89
CA CYS A 122 -15.40 2.73 -16.32
C CYS A 122 -14.58 3.83 -15.61
N LEU A 123 -13.36 3.47 -15.19
CA LEU A 123 -12.34 4.41 -14.73
C LEU A 123 -11.48 4.89 -15.92
N VAL A 124 -11.20 6.18 -16.00
CA VAL A 124 -10.31 6.78 -17.00
C VAL A 124 -9.15 7.47 -16.30
N ILE A 125 -7.90 7.19 -16.70
CA ILE A 125 -6.69 7.80 -16.13
C ILE A 125 -5.81 8.35 -17.25
N ASN A 126 -5.41 9.62 -17.17
CA ASN A 126 -4.42 10.18 -18.08
C ASN A 126 -3.01 9.96 -17.58
N LEU A 127 -2.16 9.36 -18.41
CA LEU A 127 -0.75 9.10 -18.12
C LEU A 127 0.18 9.97 -19.01
N PRO A 128 1.40 10.27 -18.55
CA PRO A 128 2.39 10.98 -19.36
C PRO A 128 2.75 10.22 -20.65
N GLY A 129 3.21 10.94 -21.67
CA GLY A 129 3.50 10.35 -22.99
C GLY A 129 4.77 9.50 -23.09
N SER A 130 5.71 9.58 -22.14
CA SER A 130 6.93 8.77 -22.17
C SER A 130 6.68 7.39 -21.56
N PRO A 131 7.29 6.30 -22.07
CA PRO A 131 7.03 4.94 -21.55
C PRO A 131 7.31 4.81 -20.06
N LYS A 132 8.46 5.37 -19.63
CA LYS A 132 8.86 5.41 -18.22
C LYS A 132 7.88 6.24 -17.39
N GLY A 133 7.50 7.42 -17.86
CA GLY A 133 6.57 8.29 -17.14
C GLY A 133 5.19 7.67 -16.98
N ALA A 134 4.69 7.01 -18.03
CA ALA A 134 3.41 6.31 -18.02
C ALA A 134 3.39 5.19 -16.99
N VAL A 135 4.38 4.27 -17.03
CA VAL A 135 4.46 3.14 -16.09
C VAL A 135 4.63 3.62 -14.66
N GLU A 136 5.53 4.58 -14.39
CA GLU A 136 5.78 5.07 -13.02
C GLU A 136 4.58 5.80 -12.43
N ASN A 137 3.78 6.51 -13.25
CA ASN A 137 2.57 7.18 -12.79
C ASN A 137 1.45 6.18 -12.55
N LEU A 138 1.31 5.17 -13.41
CA LEU A 138 0.35 4.09 -13.21
C LEU A 138 0.68 3.29 -11.95
N GLU A 139 1.94 2.90 -11.76
CA GLU A 139 2.44 2.21 -10.56
C GLU A 139 2.10 2.98 -9.28
N ALA A 140 2.24 4.31 -9.29
CA ALA A 140 1.96 5.16 -8.13
C ALA A 140 0.50 5.10 -7.68
N VAL A 141 -0.44 4.96 -8.62
CA VAL A 141 -1.89 5.00 -8.34
C VAL A 141 -2.53 3.61 -8.36
N TRP A 142 -1.84 2.60 -8.89
CA TRP A 142 -2.34 1.24 -9.03
C TRP A 142 -2.89 0.62 -7.74
N PRO A 143 -2.32 0.83 -6.54
CA PRO A 143 -2.89 0.27 -5.32
C PRO A 143 -4.36 0.64 -5.08
N ALA A 144 -4.82 1.77 -5.61
CA ALA A 144 -6.21 2.20 -5.52
C ALA A 144 -7.10 1.74 -6.69
N VAL A 145 -6.52 1.34 -7.83
CA VAL A 145 -7.23 1.07 -9.08
C VAL A 145 -8.20 -0.13 -8.96
N PRO A 146 -7.80 -1.32 -8.46
CA PRO A 146 -8.72 -2.45 -8.32
C PRO A 146 -9.95 -2.13 -7.47
N HIS A 147 -9.74 -1.44 -6.36
CA HIS A 147 -10.81 -1.05 -5.47
C HIS A 147 -11.74 0.00 -6.09
N ALA A 148 -11.17 1.03 -6.73
CA ALA A 148 -11.95 2.05 -7.42
C ALA A 148 -12.85 1.44 -8.51
N VAL A 149 -12.31 0.53 -9.32
CA VAL A 149 -13.07 -0.19 -10.35
C VAL A 149 -14.21 -1.01 -9.75
N ALA A 150 -13.98 -1.73 -8.64
CA ALA A 150 -15.03 -2.49 -7.96
C ALA A 150 -16.18 -1.59 -7.50
N LYS A 151 -15.86 -0.46 -6.84
CA LYS A 151 -16.88 0.51 -6.40
C LYS A 151 -17.64 1.17 -7.55
N ILE A 152 -16.96 1.52 -8.64
CA ILE A 152 -17.60 2.08 -9.84
C ILE A 152 -18.63 1.11 -10.42
N LYS A 153 -18.38 -0.21 -10.34
CA LYS A 153 -19.29 -1.26 -10.80
C LYS A 153 -20.43 -1.59 -9.84
N GLY A 154 -20.54 -0.88 -8.71
CA GLY A 154 -21.64 -1.06 -7.76
C GLY A 154 -21.41 -2.17 -6.74
N ASP A 155 -20.16 -2.51 -6.43
CA ASP A 155 -19.82 -3.38 -5.30
C ASP A 155 -20.38 -2.81 -3.98
N PRO A 156 -21.34 -3.52 -3.34
CA PRO A 156 -22.09 -3.04 -2.17
C PRO A 156 -21.29 -3.15 -0.86
N GLU A 157 -20.07 -3.68 -0.87
CA GLU A 157 -19.23 -3.69 0.32
C GLU A 157 -19.09 -2.26 0.89
N ASP A 158 -19.36 -2.05 2.17
CA ASP A 158 -19.24 -0.71 2.77
C ASP A 158 -17.80 -0.19 2.67
N CYS A 159 -17.62 1.11 2.44
CA CYS A 159 -16.30 1.77 2.56
C CYS A 159 -15.67 1.59 3.95
N ALA A 160 -16.50 1.30 4.96
CA ALA A 160 -16.08 0.94 6.32
C ALA A 160 -15.68 -0.54 6.47
N GLY A 161 -16.05 -1.40 5.52
CA GLY A 161 -15.75 -2.84 5.49
C GLY A 161 -14.60 -3.22 4.56
N SER A 162 -14.14 -2.32 3.68
CA SER A 162 -12.92 -2.49 2.87
C SER A 162 -11.74 -1.67 3.39
N ALA A 163 -11.85 -1.09 4.59
CA ALA A 163 -10.71 -0.54 5.29
C ALA A 163 -9.76 -1.69 5.65
N LEU A 164 -8.58 -1.67 5.03
CA LEU A 164 -7.43 -2.54 5.33
C LEU A 164 -7.46 -3.93 4.68
N VAL A 165 -7.61 -4.00 3.36
CA VAL A 165 -6.69 -4.91 2.65
C VAL A 165 -5.34 -4.18 2.64
N ALA A 166 -4.48 -4.55 3.59
CA ALA A 166 -3.06 -4.23 3.50
C ALA A 166 -2.60 -4.56 2.07
N PRO A 167 -1.78 -3.72 1.41
CA PRO A 167 -1.28 -4.05 0.07
C PRO A 167 -0.77 -5.48 0.11
N GLU A 168 -1.19 -6.32 -0.84
CA GLU A 168 -0.73 -7.72 -0.93
C GLU A 168 0.79 -7.72 -0.76
N GLY A 169 1.26 -8.19 0.40
CA GLY A 169 2.68 -8.15 0.75
C GLY A 169 3.01 -7.72 2.18
N LEU A 170 2.21 -6.89 2.87
CA LEU A 170 2.55 -6.53 4.25
C LEU A 170 2.09 -7.62 5.24
N LYS A 171 2.97 -8.60 5.46
CA LYS A 171 2.78 -9.68 6.42
C LYS A 171 3.19 -9.18 7.81
N ALA A 172 2.30 -8.46 8.49
CA ALA A 172 2.56 -7.96 9.84
C ALA A 172 1.32 -8.04 10.74
N VAL A 173 1.55 -8.34 12.02
CA VAL A 173 0.51 -8.43 13.04
C VAL A 173 0.98 -7.79 14.35
N SER A 174 0.12 -6.97 14.94
CA SER A 174 0.38 -6.29 16.21
C SER A 174 -0.27 -7.02 17.36
N PHE A 175 0.49 -7.27 18.42
CA PHE A 175 -0.06 -7.72 19.68
C PHE A 175 -0.25 -6.52 20.60
N VAL A 176 -1.48 -6.36 21.08
CA VAL A 176 -1.88 -5.25 21.96
C VAL A 176 -2.39 -5.80 23.29
N ALA A 177 -2.11 -5.10 24.37
CA ALA A 177 -2.54 -5.49 25.70
C ALA A 177 -2.44 -4.30 26.66
N LYS A 178 -3.15 -4.38 27.80
CA LYS A 178 -2.85 -3.55 28.96
C LYS A 178 -1.49 -3.97 29.55
N SER A 179 -0.79 -3.05 30.20
CA SER A 179 0.53 -3.34 30.78
C SER A 179 0.43 -4.46 31.82
N GLY A 180 1.41 -5.38 31.84
CA GLY A 180 1.44 -6.49 32.80
C GLY A 180 0.56 -7.70 32.46
N THR A 181 0.02 -7.77 31.23
CA THR A 181 -0.82 -8.89 30.74
C THR A 181 0.00 -10.09 30.20
N GLY A 182 1.33 -10.07 30.33
CA GLY A 182 2.20 -11.15 29.84
C GLY A 182 2.34 -11.21 28.31
N LYS A 183 2.12 -10.08 27.64
CA LYS A 183 2.21 -9.96 26.18
C LYS A 183 3.56 -10.46 25.65
N THR A 184 4.67 -9.90 26.11
CA THR A 184 6.02 -10.30 25.69
C THR A 184 6.24 -11.81 25.84
N THR A 185 5.76 -12.41 26.92
CA THR A 185 5.83 -13.87 27.15
C THR A 185 5.06 -14.68 26.11
N LEU A 186 3.88 -14.23 25.68
CA LEU A 186 3.15 -14.87 24.58
C LEU A 186 3.93 -14.72 23.26
N LEU A 187 4.43 -13.51 22.95
CA LEU A 187 5.14 -13.26 21.70
C LEU A 187 6.40 -14.11 21.58
N GLU A 188 7.19 -14.24 22.65
CA GLU A 188 8.37 -15.11 22.67
C GLU A 188 8.01 -16.54 22.26
N LYS A 189 6.91 -17.08 22.81
CA LYS A 189 6.44 -18.44 22.49
C LYS A 189 5.90 -18.55 21.08
N VAL A 190 5.10 -17.58 20.62
CA VAL A 190 4.57 -17.56 19.24
C VAL A 190 5.70 -17.45 18.21
N ILE A 191 6.69 -16.60 18.46
CA ILE A 191 7.89 -16.48 17.62
C ILE A 191 8.62 -17.83 17.58
N ALA A 192 8.82 -18.48 18.72
CA ALA A 192 9.45 -19.80 18.78
C ALA A 192 8.69 -20.85 17.94
N GLU A 193 7.35 -20.88 18.02
CA GLU A 193 6.52 -21.78 17.21
C GLU A 193 6.61 -21.50 15.71
N LEU A 194 6.54 -20.23 15.29
CA LEU A 194 6.72 -19.85 13.88
C LEU A 194 8.12 -20.21 13.36
N LYS A 195 9.17 -20.01 14.18
CA LYS A 195 10.55 -20.40 13.85
C LYS A 195 10.70 -21.91 13.70
N LYS A 196 10.09 -22.72 14.59
CA LYS A 196 10.06 -24.20 14.48
C LYS A 196 9.44 -24.67 13.15
N ARG A 197 8.49 -23.91 12.62
CA ARG A 197 7.78 -24.19 11.36
C ARG A 197 8.52 -23.72 10.10
N GLY A 198 9.68 -23.07 10.26
CA GLY A 198 10.55 -22.64 9.17
C GLY A 198 10.37 -21.19 8.72
N TRP A 199 9.51 -20.41 9.36
CA TRP A 199 9.28 -19.00 8.98
C TRP A 199 10.43 -18.09 9.45
N ARG A 200 10.72 -17.06 8.66
CA ARG A 200 11.58 -15.93 9.08
C ARG A 200 10.69 -14.88 9.71
N VAL A 201 11.02 -14.48 10.94
CA VAL A 201 10.16 -13.62 11.76
C VAL A 201 10.94 -12.37 12.16
N GLY A 202 10.42 -11.20 11.82
CA GLY A 202 10.85 -9.91 12.31
C GLY A 202 10.07 -9.50 13.56
N ALA A 203 10.68 -8.70 14.43
CA ALA A 203 10.02 -8.17 15.63
C ALA A 203 10.23 -6.66 15.75
N ILE A 204 9.16 -5.92 16.04
CA ILE A 204 9.21 -4.49 16.33
C ILE A 204 8.60 -4.25 17.70
N LYS A 205 9.36 -3.66 18.63
CA LYS A 205 8.85 -3.21 19.91
C LYS A 205 8.66 -1.69 19.88
N HIS A 206 7.45 -1.22 20.16
CA HIS A 206 7.20 0.21 20.35
C HIS A 206 7.40 0.57 21.82
N ASP A 207 8.38 1.42 22.09
CA ASP A 207 8.54 2.09 23.37
C ASP A 207 8.08 3.55 23.23
N ALA A 208 7.15 3.98 24.07
CA ALA A 208 6.69 5.37 24.12
C ALA A 208 7.71 6.29 24.82
N HIS A 209 8.75 5.70 25.44
CA HIS A 209 9.84 6.42 26.09
C HIS A 209 11.14 6.37 25.26
N ARG A 210 12.07 7.28 25.58
CA ARG A 210 13.41 7.31 24.99
C ARG A 210 14.17 6.04 25.40
N PHE A 211 14.47 5.17 24.46
CA PHE A 211 15.31 4.00 24.68
C PHE A 211 16.74 4.29 24.19
N ASP A 212 17.75 3.74 24.88
CA ASP A 212 19.15 3.83 24.46
C ASP A 212 19.71 2.43 24.24
N ILE A 213 20.19 2.18 23.02
CA ILE A 213 20.83 0.91 22.64
C ILE A 213 22.35 1.06 22.68
N ASP A 214 22.85 2.30 22.54
CA ASP A 214 24.27 2.60 22.43
C ASP A 214 24.77 3.22 23.74
N HIS A 215 25.66 2.50 24.43
CA HIS A 215 26.04 2.89 25.79
C HIS A 215 27.30 3.77 25.79
N PRO A 216 27.39 4.77 26.69
CA PRO A 216 28.58 5.60 26.84
C PRO A 216 29.87 4.77 26.99
N GLY A 217 30.91 5.13 26.24
CA GLY A 217 32.23 4.48 26.30
C GLY A 217 32.55 3.53 25.15
N LYS A 218 31.60 3.21 24.27
CA LYS A 218 31.86 2.52 22.99
C LYS A 218 32.13 3.51 21.86
N ASP A 219 32.91 3.10 20.86
CA ASP A 219 33.21 3.95 19.70
C ASP A 219 31.95 4.29 18.89
N SER A 220 30.97 3.39 18.83
CA SER A 220 29.64 3.65 18.25
C SER A 220 28.95 4.85 18.91
N HIS A 221 28.94 4.88 20.25
CA HIS A 221 28.32 5.98 21.00
C HIS A 221 29.05 7.29 20.73
N ARG A 222 30.39 7.27 20.66
CA ARG A 222 31.20 8.46 20.36
C ARG A 222 30.91 9.01 18.97
N LEU A 223 30.75 8.15 17.96
CA LEU A 223 30.38 8.56 16.59
C LEU A 223 28.96 9.12 16.52
N THR A 224 28.01 8.49 17.20
CA THR A 224 26.62 8.99 17.30
C THR A 224 26.55 10.32 18.04
N ALA A 225 27.34 10.50 19.10
CA ALA A 225 27.43 11.75 19.86
C ALA A 225 28.14 12.87 19.07
N ALA A 226 29.08 12.51 18.18
CA ALA A 226 29.73 13.45 17.28
C ALA A 226 28.81 13.98 16.16
N GLY A 227 27.61 13.42 16.00
CA GLY A 227 26.59 13.91 15.06
C GLY A 227 26.32 13.00 13.87
N ALA A 228 26.74 11.73 13.89
CA ALA A 228 26.33 10.80 12.85
C ALA A 228 24.80 10.60 12.86
N ASP A 229 24.14 10.90 11.74
CA ASP A 229 22.70 10.68 11.56
C ASP A 229 22.34 9.20 11.43
N THR A 230 23.30 8.41 10.95
CA THR A 230 23.19 6.96 10.79
C THR A 230 24.46 6.30 11.29
N MET A 231 24.35 5.48 12.34
CA MET A 231 25.43 4.68 12.89
C MET A 231 25.15 3.19 12.64
N LEU A 232 26.07 2.52 11.95
CA LEU A 232 25.97 1.10 11.58
C LEU A 232 27.15 0.32 12.17
N ILE A 233 26.85 -0.68 12.98
CA ILE A 233 27.83 -1.65 13.49
C ILE A 233 27.60 -2.96 12.72
N SER A 234 28.65 -3.50 12.11
CA SER A 234 28.58 -4.75 11.35
C SER A 234 29.63 -5.75 11.84
N SER A 235 29.25 -7.01 11.97
CA SER A 235 30.13 -8.16 12.16
C SER A 235 29.66 -9.33 11.29
N PRO A 236 30.44 -10.43 11.17
CA PRO A 236 30.01 -11.60 10.39
C PRO A 236 28.69 -12.22 10.84
N GLU A 237 28.30 -12.03 12.11
CA GLU A 237 27.12 -12.69 12.71
C GLU A 237 25.93 -11.74 12.90
N LYS A 238 26.16 -10.43 12.98
CA LYS A 238 25.10 -9.46 13.32
C LYS A 238 25.38 -8.05 12.84
N LEU A 239 24.30 -7.30 12.71
CA LEU A 239 24.30 -5.89 12.36
C LEU A 239 23.43 -5.13 13.36
N ALA A 240 23.89 -3.95 13.79
CA ALA A 240 23.11 -3.03 14.61
C ALA A 240 23.07 -1.66 13.93
N LEU A 241 21.88 -1.08 13.83
CA LEU A 241 21.64 0.21 13.19
C LEU A 241 20.99 1.17 14.19
N VAL A 242 21.61 2.33 14.37
CA VAL A 242 21.04 3.47 15.10
C VAL A 242 20.83 4.61 14.10
N LYS A 243 19.59 5.02 13.90
CA LYS A 243 19.23 6.08 12.95
C LYS A 243 18.43 7.17 13.64
N ARG A 244 18.95 8.40 13.59
CA ARG A 244 18.23 9.58 14.09
C ARG A 244 17.15 9.97 13.08
N HIS A 245 16.00 10.39 13.60
CA HIS A 245 14.87 10.85 12.81
C HIS A 245 14.23 12.05 13.49
N ALA A 246 13.79 13.04 12.71
CA ALA A 246 13.14 14.24 13.24
C ALA A 246 11.72 13.93 13.78
N ALA A 247 11.05 12.95 13.19
CA ALA A 247 9.76 12.42 13.62
C ALA A 247 9.75 10.89 13.46
N SER A 248 9.01 10.19 14.32
CA SER A 248 8.94 8.72 14.28
C SER A 248 8.31 8.26 12.96
N PRO A 249 9.00 7.44 12.15
CA PRO A 249 8.46 6.97 10.89
C PRO A 249 7.21 6.08 11.10
N PRO A 250 6.24 6.12 10.18
CA PRO A 250 5.13 5.18 10.19
C PRO A 250 5.61 3.72 10.18
N ILE A 251 4.92 2.84 10.89
CA ILE A 251 5.35 1.44 11.03
C ILE A 251 5.48 0.70 9.69
N ARG A 252 4.60 1.02 8.73
CA ARG A 252 4.67 0.45 7.38
C ARG A 252 5.98 0.80 6.67
N GLU A 253 6.49 2.02 6.86
CA GLU A 253 7.78 2.45 6.31
C GLU A 253 8.94 1.69 6.97
N LEU A 254 8.88 1.49 8.29
CA LEU A 254 9.88 0.71 9.02
C LEU A 254 9.94 -0.74 8.52
N ILE A 255 8.77 -1.37 8.32
CA ILE A 255 8.68 -2.74 7.79
C ILE A 255 9.26 -2.80 6.37
N ALA A 256 8.85 -1.90 5.48
CA ALA A 256 9.34 -1.88 4.10
C ALA A 256 10.85 -1.64 4.01
N THR A 257 11.41 -0.82 4.91
CA THR A 257 12.83 -0.45 4.88
C THR A 257 13.74 -1.52 5.49
N TYR A 258 13.30 -2.17 6.57
CA TYR A 258 14.19 -2.98 7.41
C TYR A 258 13.84 -4.47 7.49
N PHE A 259 12.66 -4.88 7.00
CA PHE A 259 12.14 -6.23 7.16
C PHE A 259 11.78 -6.90 5.82
N GLY A 260 12.50 -6.53 4.75
CA GLY A 260 12.31 -7.15 3.41
C GLY A 260 12.79 -8.60 3.30
N ASP A 261 13.53 -9.09 4.28
CA ASP A 261 14.15 -10.42 4.32
C ASP A 261 13.41 -11.42 5.23
N VAL A 262 12.31 -11.01 5.86
CA VAL A 262 11.48 -11.86 6.73
C VAL A 262 10.14 -12.19 6.07
N ASP A 263 9.50 -13.27 6.53
CA ASP A 263 8.19 -13.70 6.03
C ASP A 263 7.05 -13.05 6.80
N ILE A 264 7.26 -12.64 8.05
CA ILE A 264 6.27 -11.93 8.87
C ILE A 264 6.93 -11.01 9.89
N VAL A 265 6.30 -9.88 10.19
CA VAL A 265 6.69 -8.98 11.27
C VAL A 265 5.67 -9.04 12.41
N ILE A 266 6.13 -9.38 13.61
CA ILE A 266 5.34 -9.30 14.84
C ILE A 266 5.66 -8.00 15.54
N THR A 267 4.63 -7.24 15.93
CA THR A 267 4.82 -5.99 16.65
C THR A 267 4.29 -6.09 18.07
N GLU A 268 5.04 -5.54 19.01
CA GLU A 268 4.65 -5.33 20.38
C GLU A 268 4.30 -3.84 20.55
N GLY A 269 3.00 -3.51 20.63
CA GLY A 269 2.53 -2.13 20.81
C GLY A 269 1.66 -1.63 19.66
N PHE A 270 1.80 -0.35 19.31
CA PHE A 270 1.03 0.32 18.25
C PHE A 270 -0.50 0.21 18.43
N LYS A 271 -0.99 0.52 19.63
CA LYS A 271 -2.43 0.47 19.97
C LYS A 271 -3.30 1.29 19.02
N LEU A 272 -2.79 2.43 18.55
CA LEU A 272 -3.47 3.33 17.62
C LEU A 272 -3.02 3.13 16.15
N GLY A 273 -2.20 2.11 15.89
CA GLY A 273 -1.72 1.80 14.54
C GLY A 273 -2.81 1.14 13.69
N ASP A 274 -2.56 1.02 12.39
CA ASP A 274 -3.49 0.48 11.40
C ASP A 274 -3.19 -0.99 11.03
N LEU A 275 -2.23 -1.62 11.69
CA LEU A 275 -1.93 -3.04 11.50
C LEU A 275 -3.01 -3.92 12.13
N PRO A 276 -3.28 -5.11 11.56
CA PRO A 276 -4.13 -6.12 12.19
C PRO A 276 -3.68 -6.46 13.61
N LYS A 277 -4.63 -6.57 14.54
CA LYS A 277 -4.34 -6.71 15.97
C LYS A 277 -4.82 -8.04 16.55
N ILE A 278 -3.97 -8.67 17.34
CA ILE A 278 -4.35 -9.69 18.30
C ILE A 278 -4.31 -9.04 19.69
N GLU A 279 -5.46 -8.93 20.33
CA GLU A 279 -5.52 -8.42 21.69
C GLU A 279 -5.24 -9.54 22.70
N VAL A 280 -4.27 -9.34 23.58
CA VAL A 280 -3.98 -10.23 24.70
C VAL A 280 -4.75 -9.74 25.92
N HIS A 281 -5.64 -10.59 26.43
CA HIS A 281 -6.52 -10.28 27.56
C HIS A 281 -6.33 -11.29 28.69
N ARG A 282 -6.21 -10.81 29.94
CA ARG A 282 -6.23 -11.65 31.13
C ARG A 282 -7.26 -11.17 32.13
N ARG A 283 -8.05 -12.10 32.67
CA ARG A 283 -9.10 -11.83 33.67
C ARG A 283 -8.58 -11.04 34.86
N GLU A 284 -7.39 -11.37 35.35
CA GLU A 284 -6.80 -10.75 36.54
C GLU A 284 -6.40 -9.27 36.34
N ARG A 285 -6.36 -8.78 35.10
CA ARG A 285 -5.90 -7.42 34.78
C ARG A 285 -7.03 -6.47 34.43
N SER A 286 -8.08 -6.94 33.78
CA SER A 286 -9.19 -6.09 33.30
C SER A 286 -10.37 -6.97 32.91
N SER A 287 -11.59 -6.47 33.08
CA SER A 287 -12.80 -7.06 32.48
C SER A 287 -13.09 -6.53 31.07
N GLU A 288 -12.43 -5.45 30.66
CA GLU A 288 -12.67 -4.77 29.39
C GLU A 288 -11.54 -5.00 28.40
N LEU A 289 -11.91 -5.12 27.12
CA LEU A 289 -11.01 -5.18 25.98
C LEU A 289 -10.61 -3.77 25.53
N LEU A 290 -9.37 -3.61 25.09
CA LEU A 290 -8.83 -2.37 24.52
C LEU A 290 -9.50 -2.03 23.19
N CYS A 291 -9.66 -3.01 22.32
CA CYS A 291 -10.15 -2.84 20.94
C CYS A 291 -11.68 -2.93 20.81
N ARG A 292 -12.37 -3.29 21.89
CA ARG A 292 -13.84 -3.44 21.95
C ARG A 292 -14.48 -2.75 23.15
N GLY A 293 -13.70 -1.98 23.91
CA GLY A 293 -14.17 -1.14 25.01
C GLY A 293 -14.65 0.22 24.51
N GLU A 294 -14.19 1.31 25.12
CA GLU A 294 -14.61 2.69 24.79
C GLU A 294 -14.37 3.10 23.33
N ASN A 295 -13.39 2.49 22.65
CA ASN A 295 -13.10 2.75 21.24
C ASN A 295 -13.13 1.44 20.45
N TYR A 296 -14.05 1.34 19.50
CA TYR A 296 -14.11 0.21 18.58
C TYR A 296 -12.97 0.27 17.57
N ASP A 297 -12.09 -0.74 17.58
CA ASP A 297 -10.95 -0.83 16.68
C ASP A 297 -11.19 -1.88 15.58
N PRO A 298 -11.52 -1.47 14.34
CA PRO A 298 -11.85 -2.41 13.27
C PRO A 298 -10.68 -3.31 12.85
N THR A 299 -9.45 -3.02 13.30
CA THR A 299 -8.26 -3.81 12.96
C THR A 299 -8.08 -5.03 13.86
N LEU A 300 -8.88 -5.18 14.91
CA LEU A 300 -8.85 -6.38 15.75
C LEU A 300 -9.29 -7.60 14.94
N ILE A 301 -8.43 -8.62 14.91
CA ILE A 301 -8.67 -9.86 14.16
C ILE A 301 -8.80 -11.09 15.05
N ALA A 302 -8.36 -11.01 16.31
CA ALA A 302 -8.54 -12.06 17.31
C ALA A 302 -8.30 -11.52 18.73
N VAL A 303 -8.82 -12.23 19.72
CA VAL A 303 -8.48 -12.03 21.14
C VAL A 303 -7.83 -13.30 21.67
N ALA A 304 -6.64 -13.20 22.27
CA ALA A 304 -6.01 -14.29 23.01
C ALA A 304 -6.30 -14.09 24.50
N SER A 305 -7.08 -14.98 25.10
CA SER A 305 -7.54 -14.84 26.49
C SER A 305 -7.40 -16.09 27.35
N ASP A 306 -7.25 -15.91 28.66
CA ASP A 306 -7.31 -16.95 29.70
C ASP A 306 -8.75 -17.18 30.23
N MET A 307 -9.74 -16.49 29.66
CA MET A 307 -11.14 -16.64 30.01
C MET A 307 -12.03 -16.62 28.76
N GLN A 308 -13.26 -17.09 28.93
CA GLN A 308 -14.29 -16.94 27.91
C GLN A 308 -14.75 -15.48 27.85
N LEU A 309 -14.87 -14.97 26.62
CA LEU A 309 -15.30 -13.61 26.32
C LEU A 309 -16.33 -13.67 25.19
N ASP A 310 -17.33 -12.80 25.26
CA ASP A 310 -18.27 -12.60 24.16
C ASP A 310 -17.68 -11.57 23.20
N VAL A 311 -17.17 -12.04 22.05
CA VAL A 311 -16.43 -11.23 21.08
C VAL A 311 -16.86 -11.57 19.65
N ASP A 312 -16.82 -10.57 18.77
CA ASP A 312 -17.14 -10.63 17.34
C ASP A 312 -15.98 -11.18 16.47
N VAL A 313 -14.86 -11.54 17.11
CA VAL A 313 -13.65 -12.05 16.46
C VAL A 313 -13.23 -13.38 17.10
N PRO A 314 -12.41 -14.21 16.43
CA PRO A 314 -11.89 -15.44 17.01
C PRO A 314 -11.28 -15.25 18.39
N LEU A 315 -11.71 -16.09 19.34
CA LEU A 315 -11.15 -16.19 20.68
C LEU A 315 -10.15 -17.36 20.72
N LEU A 316 -8.89 -17.05 21.02
CA LEU A 316 -7.77 -17.98 21.11
C LEU A 316 -7.41 -18.22 22.59
N ASP A 317 -7.02 -19.43 22.94
CA ASP A 317 -6.50 -19.72 24.28
C ASP A 317 -5.11 -19.06 24.44
N LEU A 318 -5.00 -18.13 25.38
CA LEU A 318 -3.76 -17.45 25.73
C LEU A 318 -2.65 -18.43 26.17
N ASN A 319 -3.02 -19.59 26.70
CA ASN A 319 -2.11 -20.61 27.19
C ASN A 319 -1.70 -21.62 26.11
N ASP A 320 -2.21 -21.48 24.87
CA ASP A 320 -1.84 -22.27 23.70
C ASP A 320 -1.15 -21.39 22.62
N PRO A 321 0.16 -21.13 22.76
CA PRO A 321 0.92 -20.37 21.76
C PRO A 321 0.96 -21.05 20.39
N GLU A 322 0.80 -22.37 20.31
CA GLU A 322 0.79 -23.09 19.04
C GLU A 322 -0.47 -22.75 18.26
N ALA A 323 -1.64 -22.75 18.90
CA ALA A 323 -2.89 -22.31 18.29
C ALA A 323 -2.81 -20.84 17.81
N VAL A 324 -2.18 -19.96 18.59
CA VAL A 324 -1.97 -18.56 18.18
C VAL A 324 -1.04 -18.47 16.98
N ALA A 325 0.05 -19.25 16.93
CA ALA A 325 0.95 -19.30 15.79
C ALA A 325 0.27 -19.86 14.53
N LEU A 326 -0.54 -20.90 14.67
CA LEU A 326 -1.35 -21.47 13.58
C LEU A 326 -2.34 -20.45 13.01
N PHE A 327 -3.00 -19.69 13.89
CA PHE A 327 -3.89 -18.61 13.46
C PHE A 327 -3.14 -17.54 12.65
N VAL A 328 -1.97 -17.11 13.14
CA VAL A 328 -1.10 -16.16 12.43
C VAL A 328 -0.64 -16.71 11.08
N GLU A 329 -0.23 -17.99 11.04
CA GLU A 329 0.16 -18.67 9.81
C GLU A 329 -0.99 -18.68 8.80
N ALA A 330 -2.16 -19.20 9.17
CA ALA A 330 -3.31 -19.28 8.29
C ALA A 330 -3.77 -17.91 7.75
N ARG A 331 -3.61 -16.84 8.54
CA ARG A 331 -4.09 -15.50 8.19
C ARG A 331 -3.12 -14.72 7.29
N PHE A 332 -1.82 -14.84 7.53
CA PHE A 332 -0.80 -13.97 6.91
C PHE A 332 0.18 -14.71 5.99
N LEU A 333 0.29 -16.03 6.16
CA LEU A 333 1.31 -16.84 5.50
C LEU A 333 0.61 -17.86 4.61
N LYS A 334 0.83 -17.75 3.29
CA LYS A 334 0.49 -18.81 2.34
C LYS A 334 1.77 -19.55 2.00
N ARG A 335 1.74 -20.87 2.13
CA ARG A 335 2.74 -21.75 1.49
C ARG A 335 2.43 -21.86 0.01
#